data_AF-A0A819CS05-F1
#
_entry.id   AF-A0A819CS05-F1
#
_cell.length_a   1.000
_cell.length_b   1.000
_cell.length_c   1.000
_cell.angle_alpha   90.00
_cell.angle_beta   90.00
_cell.angle_gamma   90.00
#
_symmetry.space_group_name_H-M   'P 1'
#
loop_
_entity.id
_entity.type
_entity.pdbx_description
1 polymer ?
#
loop_
_entity_poly.entity_id
_entity_poly.type
_entity_poly.pdbx_seq_one_letter_code
_entity_poly.pdbx_strand_id
1 'polypeptide(L)'
;MDRALLDLKYEPEDLFQQFQQILENINTIITTYGDDNNHINDFIIDPTKNAVIFGSTPHGWAFTIKQFADIYASKYGIEKDKLMEQLWGDHFFSPMTKKWSTIPEKGSGRGFCQFVLNPISQLFKAIMDSRKDEFIKLFEELNIELQDELSKDGILPLKLVMKKWLPVDDILLTTMVIHLPSPVVAQKYRTELLYAGPHDDDVFLSIQSCDSNGPLMIYISKIIPTLNKSHYYAFGRVFSGVVKSNEHVRILGPNYVPGTREDLYIKNIQLYKI
;
A
#
# COMPACT_ATOMS: atom_id res chain seq x y z
N MET A 1 11.21 4.65 9.30
CA MET A 1 11.14 6.13 9.44
C MET A 1 11.46 6.58 10.87
N ASP A 2 10.74 6.07 11.86
CA ASP A 2 10.89 6.38 13.29
C ASP A 2 12.34 6.24 13.78
N ARG A 3 13.00 5.09 13.57
CA ARG A 3 14.40 4.91 13.95
C ARG A 3 15.35 5.92 13.28
N ALA A 4 15.09 6.25 12.02
CA ALA A 4 15.89 7.23 11.27
C ALA A 4 15.75 8.65 11.86
N LEU A 5 14.54 9.03 12.29
CA LEU A 5 14.24 10.36 12.83
C LEU A 5 14.58 10.50 14.32
N LEU A 6 14.32 9.45 15.13
CA LEU A 6 14.47 9.48 16.58
C LEU A 6 15.84 9.01 17.06
N ASP A 7 16.29 7.86 16.57
CA ASP A 7 17.50 7.19 17.08
C ASP A 7 18.75 7.66 16.32
N LEU A 8 18.70 7.56 15.00
CA LEU A 8 19.83 7.87 14.12
C LEU A 8 19.93 9.37 13.81
N LYS A 9 18.82 10.10 13.97
CA LYS A 9 18.71 11.55 13.72
C LYS A 9 19.29 11.95 12.37
N TYR A 10 18.97 11.19 11.32
CA TYR A 10 19.43 11.51 9.98
C TYR A 10 18.95 12.90 9.55
N GLU A 11 19.83 13.62 8.88
CA GLU A 11 19.41 14.83 8.18
C GLU A 11 18.52 14.46 6.99
N PRO A 12 17.54 15.31 6.64
CA PRO A 12 16.56 15.02 5.58
C PRO A 12 17.16 14.59 4.24
N GLU A 13 18.26 15.22 3.81
CA GLU A 13 18.92 14.86 2.55
C GLU A 13 19.54 13.45 2.61
N ASP A 14 20.24 13.12 3.69
CA ASP A 14 20.84 11.78 3.88
C ASP A 14 19.76 10.69 3.90
N LEU A 15 18.61 10.99 4.52
CA LEU A 15 17.48 10.09 4.57
C LEU A 15 16.81 9.93 3.20
N PHE A 16 16.67 11.01 2.43
CA PHE A 16 16.19 10.96 1.05
C PHE A 16 17.09 10.10 0.16
N GLN A 17 18.42 10.30 0.22
CA GLN A 17 19.39 9.53 -0.57
C GLN A 17 19.29 8.03 -0.25
N GLN A 18 19.08 7.67 1.03
CA GLN A 18 18.82 6.28 1.40
C GLN A 18 17.53 5.72 0.79
N PHE A 19 16.43 6.49 0.80
CA PHE A 19 15.19 6.04 0.14
C PHE A 19 15.36 5.87 -1.36
N GLN A 20 16.04 6.82 -2.00
CA GLN A 20 16.33 6.74 -3.43
C GLN A 20 17.13 5.47 -3.75
N GLN A 21 18.21 5.20 -3.00
CA GLN A 21 19.01 3.98 -3.20
C GLN A 21 18.19 2.70 -2.99
N ILE A 22 17.32 2.67 -1.98
CA ILE A 22 16.43 1.53 -1.73
C ILE A 22 15.50 1.30 -2.92
N LEU A 23 14.89 2.37 -3.44
CA LEU A 23 13.96 2.29 -4.56
C LEU A 23 14.66 1.91 -5.87
N GLU A 24 15.86 2.44 -6.12
CA GLU A 24 16.70 2.05 -7.27
C GLU A 24 17.07 0.56 -7.20
N ASN A 25 17.42 0.06 -6.02
CA ASN A 25 17.72 -1.36 -5.82
C ASN A 25 16.49 -2.25 -6.06
N ILE A 26 15.31 -1.85 -5.55
CA ILE A 26 14.05 -2.56 -5.78
C ILE A 26 13.72 -2.59 -7.27
N ASN A 27 13.80 -1.44 -7.96
CA ASN A 27 13.53 -1.35 -9.39
C ASN A 27 14.52 -2.19 -10.21
N THR A 28 15.79 -2.21 -9.82
CA THR A 28 16.80 -3.08 -10.46
C THR A 28 16.42 -4.56 -10.34
N ILE A 29 15.96 -5.00 -9.15
CA ILE A 29 15.49 -6.37 -8.95
C ILE A 29 14.27 -6.66 -9.83
N ILE A 30 13.28 -5.75 -9.87
CA ILE A 30 12.07 -5.93 -10.68
C ILE A 30 12.44 -6.07 -12.16
N THR A 31 13.28 -5.18 -12.71
CA THR A 31 13.73 -5.26 -14.10
C THR A 31 14.55 -6.53 -14.38
N THR A 32 15.33 -7.01 -13.40
CA THR A 32 16.16 -8.22 -13.57
C THR A 32 15.32 -9.49 -13.67
N TYR A 33 14.22 -9.58 -12.94
CA TYR A 33 13.37 -10.78 -12.87
C TYR A 33 12.02 -10.62 -13.59
N GLY A 34 11.73 -9.45 -14.13
CA GLY A 34 10.51 -9.21 -14.88
C GLY A 34 10.60 -9.85 -16.25
N ASP A 35 9.58 -10.64 -16.58
CA ASP A 35 9.46 -11.32 -17.86
C ASP A 35 8.73 -10.40 -18.85
N ASP A 36 9.32 -10.20 -20.03
CA ASP A 36 8.77 -9.40 -21.14
C ASP A 36 7.36 -9.87 -21.55
N ASN A 37 7.03 -11.14 -21.28
CA ASN A 37 5.74 -11.73 -21.64
C ASN A 37 4.64 -11.52 -20.58
N ASN A 38 4.96 -11.10 -19.37
CA ASN A 38 4.02 -11.11 -18.23
C ASN A 38 3.60 -9.71 -17.74
N HIS A 39 3.87 -8.65 -18.51
CA HIS A 39 3.60 -7.25 -18.14
C HIS A 39 4.29 -6.80 -16.82
N ILE A 40 5.24 -7.60 -16.29
CA ILE A 40 5.94 -7.30 -15.04
C ILE A 40 6.95 -6.16 -15.24
N ASN A 41 7.51 -6.03 -16.45
CA ASN A 41 8.47 -4.98 -16.79
C ASN A 41 7.87 -3.56 -16.83
N ASP A 42 6.55 -3.43 -16.78
CA ASP A 42 5.86 -2.12 -16.66
C ASP A 42 5.80 -1.60 -15.21
N PHE A 43 6.18 -2.43 -14.21
CA PHE A 43 6.07 -2.10 -12.79
C PHE A 43 7.33 -1.40 -12.25
N ILE A 44 7.56 -0.16 -12.68
CA ILE A 44 8.54 0.71 -12.01
C ILE A 44 7.92 1.28 -10.73
N ILE A 45 8.54 1.01 -9.59
CA ILE A 45 8.15 1.56 -8.30
C ILE A 45 8.60 3.02 -8.23
N ASP A 46 7.63 3.91 -8.27
CA ASP A 46 7.83 5.35 -8.33
C ASP A 46 6.94 6.06 -7.29
N PRO A 47 7.53 6.80 -6.33
CA PRO A 47 6.78 7.61 -5.38
C PRO A 47 5.86 8.65 -6.03
N THR A 48 6.22 9.19 -7.20
CA THR A 48 5.37 10.16 -7.95
C THR A 48 4.11 9.51 -8.50
N LYS A 49 4.07 8.19 -8.63
CA LYS A 49 2.87 7.43 -9.02
C LYS A 49 2.05 6.97 -7.81
N ASN A 50 2.34 7.49 -6.62
CA ASN A 50 1.72 7.05 -5.37
C ASN A 50 1.93 5.55 -5.09
N ALA A 51 2.97 4.92 -5.63
CA ALA A 51 3.24 3.48 -5.47
C ALA A 51 4.06 3.16 -4.21
N VAL A 52 4.57 4.18 -3.53
CA VAL A 52 5.46 4.05 -2.37
C VAL A 52 4.85 4.70 -1.14
N ILE A 53 4.82 3.94 -0.05
CA ILE A 53 4.39 4.39 1.27
C ILE A 53 5.62 4.49 2.16
N PHE A 54 5.83 5.66 2.75
CA PHE A 54 6.88 5.92 3.73
C PHE A 54 6.25 5.98 5.12
N GLY A 55 6.79 5.28 6.11
CA GLY A 55 6.19 5.35 7.43
C GLY A 55 6.85 4.50 8.50
N SER A 56 6.12 4.39 9.61
CA SER A 56 6.44 3.53 10.74
C SER A 56 5.19 2.82 11.22
N THR A 57 5.04 1.55 10.83
CA THR A 57 3.94 0.70 11.27
C THR A 57 3.85 0.54 12.79
N PRO A 58 4.96 0.38 13.55
CA PRO A 58 4.88 0.27 15.01
C PRO A 58 4.33 1.54 15.70
N HIS A 59 4.60 2.71 15.10
CA HIS A 59 4.07 3.98 15.56
C HIS A 59 2.68 4.30 14.96
N GLY A 60 2.30 3.58 13.90
CA GLY A 60 0.97 3.62 13.28
C GLY A 60 0.75 4.82 12.37
N TRP A 61 1.81 5.37 11.78
CA TRP A 61 1.70 6.46 10.83
C TRP A 61 2.46 6.13 9.55
N ALA A 62 1.92 6.60 8.43
CA ALA A 62 2.57 6.48 7.13
C ALA A 62 2.02 7.54 6.18
N PHE A 63 2.79 7.83 5.14
CA PHE A 63 2.39 8.78 4.12
C PHE A 63 2.85 8.37 2.73
N THR A 64 2.22 8.98 1.74
CA THR A 64 2.70 9.02 0.37
C THR A 64 2.95 10.47 -0.03
N ILE A 65 3.66 10.69 -1.13
CA ILE A 65 3.88 12.05 -1.67
C ILE A 65 2.55 12.72 -2.01
N LYS A 66 1.55 11.94 -2.44
CA LYS A 66 0.20 12.42 -2.77
C LYS A 66 -0.44 13.21 -1.62
N GLN A 67 -0.31 12.78 -0.37
CA GLN A 67 -0.90 13.51 0.76
C GLN A 67 -0.32 14.91 0.93
N PHE A 68 1.01 15.03 0.81
CA PHE A 68 1.66 16.34 0.88
C PHE A 68 1.31 17.19 -0.33
N ALA A 69 1.24 16.59 -1.52
CA ALA A 69 0.74 17.28 -2.71
C ALA A 69 -0.70 17.79 -2.52
N ASP A 70 -1.59 17.01 -1.91
CA ASP A 70 -2.97 17.41 -1.61
C ASP A 70 -3.04 18.60 -0.64
N ILE A 71 -2.21 18.57 0.43
CA ILE A 71 -2.11 19.68 1.40
C ILE A 71 -1.64 20.96 0.70
N TYR A 72 -0.56 20.89 -0.08
CA TYR A 72 0.04 22.07 -0.70
C TYR A 72 -0.72 22.57 -1.93
N ALA A 73 -1.35 21.68 -2.71
CA ALA A 73 -2.23 22.05 -3.81
C ALA A 73 -3.40 22.88 -3.30
N SER A 74 -4.04 22.43 -2.21
CA SER A 74 -5.17 23.15 -1.59
C SER A 74 -4.76 24.49 -1.00
N LYS A 75 -3.56 24.58 -0.41
CA LYS A 75 -3.05 25.79 0.24
C LYS A 75 -2.57 26.86 -0.73
N TYR A 76 -1.89 26.45 -1.81
CA TYR A 76 -1.21 27.37 -2.73
C TYR A 76 -1.88 27.48 -4.11
N GLY A 77 -2.93 26.69 -4.36
CA GLY A 77 -3.63 26.69 -5.66
C GLY A 77 -2.75 26.15 -6.80
N ILE A 78 -1.86 25.21 -6.51
CA ILE A 78 -0.97 24.59 -7.51
C ILE A 78 -1.59 23.27 -7.95
N GLU A 79 -1.42 22.93 -9.22
CA GLU A 79 -1.82 21.63 -9.76
C GLU A 79 -1.11 20.48 -9.03
N LYS A 80 -1.91 19.54 -8.54
CA LYS A 80 -1.46 18.43 -7.71
C LYS A 80 -0.47 17.51 -8.42
N ASP A 81 -0.75 17.13 -9.66
CA ASP A 81 0.08 16.17 -10.40
C ASP A 81 1.48 16.74 -10.64
N LYS A 82 1.54 18.03 -10.98
CA LYS A 82 2.80 18.79 -11.06
C LYS A 82 3.57 18.82 -9.74
N LEU A 83 2.87 19.01 -8.61
CA LEU A 83 3.50 18.94 -7.29
C LEU A 83 4.02 17.53 -6.99
N MET A 84 3.28 16.49 -7.36
CA MET A 84 3.71 15.10 -7.13
C MET A 84 5.03 14.79 -7.84
N GLU A 85 5.21 15.25 -9.08
CA GLU A 85 6.48 15.15 -9.81
C GLU A 85 7.60 15.93 -9.11
N GLN A 86 7.32 17.15 -8.67
CA GLN A 86 8.31 18.05 -8.04
C GLN A 86 8.72 17.64 -6.63
N LEU A 87 7.90 16.84 -5.94
CA LEU A 87 8.14 16.41 -4.56
C LEU A 87 9.06 15.19 -4.47
N TRP A 88 9.49 14.58 -5.58
CA TRP A 88 10.42 13.45 -5.59
C TRP A 88 11.60 13.69 -6.54
N GLY A 89 12.72 13.00 -6.34
CA GLY A 89 13.86 13.06 -7.27
C GLY A 89 14.67 14.35 -7.19
N ASP A 90 15.40 14.65 -8.27
CA ASP A 90 16.25 15.84 -8.44
C ASP A 90 15.42 17.08 -8.81
N HIS A 91 14.47 17.42 -7.95
CA HIS A 91 13.69 18.65 -8.02
C HIS A 91 13.99 19.51 -6.81
N PHE A 92 14.39 20.75 -7.03
CA PHE A 92 14.81 21.70 -6.00
C PHE A 92 13.96 22.95 -6.07
N PHE A 93 13.55 23.46 -4.91
CA PHE A 93 12.77 24.68 -4.79
C PHE A 93 13.61 25.77 -4.12
N SER A 94 13.60 26.97 -4.69
CA SER A 94 14.23 28.14 -4.10
C SER A 94 13.17 29.04 -3.45
N PRO A 95 13.15 29.21 -2.11
CA PRO A 95 12.24 30.13 -1.44
C PRO A 95 12.38 31.59 -1.89
N MET A 96 13.59 31.97 -2.31
CA MET A 96 13.89 33.34 -2.74
C MET A 96 13.28 33.66 -4.10
N THR A 97 13.41 32.75 -5.08
CA THR A 97 12.89 32.96 -6.44
C THR A 97 11.48 32.39 -6.61
N LYS A 98 11.02 31.56 -5.68
CA LYS A 98 9.79 30.76 -5.73
C LYS A 98 9.70 29.89 -6.99
N LYS A 99 10.85 29.40 -7.47
CA LYS A 99 10.95 28.57 -8.67
C LYS A 99 11.49 27.18 -8.35
N TRP A 100 11.06 26.24 -9.16
CA TRP A 100 11.58 24.88 -9.20
C TRP A 100 12.71 24.78 -10.24
N SER A 101 13.73 23.99 -9.94
CA SER A 101 14.87 23.66 -10.81
C SER A 101 15.18 22.18 -10.68
N THR A 102 15.80 21.59 -11.71
CA THR A 102 16.36 20.24 -11.62
C THR A 102 17.82 20.22 -11.17
N ILE A 103 18.40 21.41 -10.96
CA ILE A 103 19.79 21.59 -10.54
C ILE A 103 19.78 22.29 -9.19
N PRO A 104 20.57 21.83 -8.22
CA PRO A 104 20.67 22.49 -6.92
C PRO A 104 21.30 23.87 -7.07
N GLU A 105 20.54 24.90 -6.72
CA GLU A 105 21.01 26.29 -6.63
C GLU A 105 21.31 26.67 -5.17
N LYS A 106 22.15 27.68 -4.97
CA LYS A 106 22.46 28.17 -3.62
C LYS A 106 21.19 28.64 -2.91
N GLY A 107 20.88 28.04 -1.76
CA GLY A 107 19.68 28.34 -0.98
C GLY A 107 18.40 27.64 -1.46
N SER A 108 18.50 26.77 -2.48
CA SER A 108 17.43 25.85 -2.82
C SER A 108 17.48 24.59 -1.95
N GLY A 109 16.32 24.00 -1.68
CA GLY A 109 16.19 22.70 -1.02
C GLY A 109 15.52 21.70 -1.94
N ARG A 110 15.89 20.42 -1.84
CA ARG A 110 15.21 19.35 -2.57
C ARG A 110 13.73 19.30 -2.15
N GLY A 111 12.82 19.12 -3.12
CA GLY A 111 11.38 19.14 -2.92
C GLY A 111 10.92 18.21 -1.81
N PHE A 112 11.30 16.93 -1.89
CA PHE A 112 10.98 15.94 -0.85
C PHE A 112 11.49 16.38 0.53
N CYS A 113 12.75 16.79 0.62
CA CYS A 113 13.36 17.19 1.88
C CYS A 113 12.66 18.42 2.45
N GLN A 114 12.43 19.44 1.64
CA GLN A 114 11.90 20.73 2.06
C GLN A 114 10.42 20.67 2.44
N PHE A 115 9.61 19.95 1.67
CA PHE A 115 8.15 19.95 1.82
C PHE A 115 7.61 18.69 2.49
N VAL A 116 8.41 17.64 2.69
CA VAL A 116 7.93 16.40 3.33
C VAL A 116 8.73 16.10 4.59
N LEU A 117 10.04 15.86 4.45
CA LEU A 117 10.86 15.43 5.60
C LEU A 117 11.10 16.55 6.61
N ASN A 118 11.30 17.80 6.16
CA ASN A 118 11.50 18.94 7.05
C ASN A 118 10.30 19.19 7.97
N PRO A 119 9.05 19.31 7.47
CA PRO A 119 7.89 19.47 8.34
C PRO A 119 7.72 18.32 9.33
N ILE A 120 7.91 17.07 8.89
CA ILE A 120 7.86 15.89 9.78
C ILE A 120 8.93 16.01 10.86
N SER A 121 10.17 16.32 10.48
CA SER A 121 11.31 16.39 11.41
C SER A 121 11.19 17.55 12.40
N GLN A 122 10.70 18.70 11.93
CA GLN A 122 10.41 19.86 12.77
C GLN A 122 9.29 19.55 13.76
N LEU A 123 8.21 18.90 13.31
CA LEU A 123 7.11 18.51 14.19
C LEU A 123 7.57 17.51 15.26
N PHE A 124 8.38 16.52 14.87
CA PHE A 124 8.99 15.57 15.81
C PHE A 124 9.82 16.30 16.87
N LYS A 125 10.76 17.16 16.45
CA LYS A 125 11.64 17.91 17.36
C LYS A 125 10.82 18.83 18.28
N ALA A 126 9.86 19.58 17.72
CA ALA A 126 9.02 20.50 18.49
C ALA A 126 8.20 19.79 19.57
N ILE A 127 7.61 18.63 19.27
CA ILE A 127 6.85 17.84 20.25
C ILE A 127 7.77 17.22 21.30
N MET A 128 8.89 16.62 20.88
CA MET A 128 9.84 15.97 21.81
C MET A 128 10.48 16.97 22.77
N ASP A 129 10.78 18.19 22.30
CA ASP A 129 11.34 19.27 23.10
C ASP A 129 10.28 20.09 23.85
N SER A 130 9.00 19.69 23.76
CA SER A 130 7.86 20.40 24.41
C SER A 130 7.70 21.87 23.99
N ARG A 131 8.06 22.21 22.74
CA ARG A 131 7.98 23.57 22.17
C ARG A 131 6.58 23.84 21.60
N LYS A 132 5.65 24.17 22.50
CA LYS A 132 4.21 24.33 22.22
C LYS A 132 3.89 25.30 21.08
N ASP A 133 4.45 26.51 21.12
CA ASP A 133 4.15 27.52 20.11
C ASP A 133 4.64 27.14 18.71
N GLU A 134 5.67 26.30 18.62
CA GLU A 134 6.19 25.82 17.34
C GLU A 134 5.30 24.72 16.76
N PHE A 135 4.94 23.70 17.54
CA PHE A 135 4.12 22.61 16.98
C PHE A 135 2.66 23.04 16.72
N ILE A 136 2.12 24.03 17.44
CA ILE A 136 0.79 24.59 17.13
C ILE A 136 0.80 25.30 15.77
N LYS A 137 1.86 26.08 15.47
CA LYS A 137 2.01 26.69 14.14
C LYS A 137 2.12 25.64 13.05
N LEU A 138 2.87 24.56 13.30
CA LEU A 138 2.96 23.44 12.36
C LEU A 138 1.61 22.75 12.16
N PHE A 139 0.77 22.64 13.18
CA PHE A 139 -0.59 22.10 13.03
C PHE A 139 -1.43 22.95 12.08
N GLU A 140 -1.40 24.26 12.22
CA GLU A 140 -2.10 25.18 11.30
C GLU A 140 -1.52 25.10 9.89
N GLU A 141 -0.19 25.08 9.76
CA GLU A 141 0.48 25.07 8.46
C GLU A 141 0.24 23.78 7.66
N LEU A 142 0.13 22.65 8.34
CA LEU A 142 -0.03 21.30 7.79
C LEU A 142 -1.48 20.82 7.80
N ASN A 143 -2.42 21.66 8.24
CA ASN A 143 -3.84 21.35 8.37
C ASN A 143 -4.12 20.12 9.27
N ILE A 144 -3.52 20.12 10.46
CA ILE A 144 -3.67 19.07 11.48
C ILE A 144 -4.71 19.51 12.52
N GLU A 145 -5.83 18.80 12.57
CA GLU A 145 -6.95 19.13 13.47
C GLU A 145 -6.80 18.36 14.80
N LEU A 146 -6.13 18.97 15.79
CA LEU A 146 -5.87 18.34 17.11
C LEU A 146 -6.04 19.26 18.32
N GLN A 147 -6.65 20.43 18.15
CA GLN A 147 -6.70 21.45 19.21
C GLN A 147 -7.52 21.01 20.44
N ASP A 148 -8.58 20.22 20.25
CA ASP A 148 -9.46 19.77 21.33
C ASP A 148 -8.92 18.57 22.14
N GLU A 149 -7.87 17.91 21.65
CA GLU A 149 -7.29 16.72 22.30
C GLU A 149 -6.07 17.03 23.17
N LEU A 150 -5.65 18.30 23.26
CA LEU A 150 -4.49 18.73 24.05
C LEU A 150 -4.64 18.25 25.51
N SER A 151 -3.60 17.61 26.04
CA SER A 151 -3.55 17.17 27.44
C SER A 151 -3.65 18.37 28.40
N LYS A 152 -3.79 18.10 29.71
CA LYS A 152 -3.82 19.16 30.74
C LYS A 152 -2.56 20.05 30.73
N ASP A 153 -1.43 19.49 30.31
CA ASP A 153 -0.15 20.20 30.16
C ASP A 153 0.03 20.82 28.76
N GLY A 154 -0.94 20.60 27.86
CA GLY A 154 -0.93 21.10 26.49
C GLY A 154 0.02 20.35 25.55
N ILE A 155 0.50 19.17 25.94
CA ILE A 155 1.44 18.34 25.15
C ILE A 155 0.77 17.03 24.77
N LEU A 156 0.76 16.72 23.48
CA LEU A 156 0.26 15.45 22.96
C LEU A 156 1.42 14.46 22.76
N PRO A 157 1.23 13.16 23.04
CA PRO A 157 2.21 12.16 22.65
C PRO A 157 2.43 12.21 21.14
N LEU A 158 3.70 12.28 20.71
CA LEU A 158 4.09 12.28 19.29
C LEU A 158 3.37 11.20 18.47
N LYS A 159 3.26 10.00 19.05
CA LYS A 159 2.55 8.86 18.43
C LYS A 159 1.08 9.19 18.10
N LEU A 160 0.37 9.87 18.99
CA LEU A 160 -1.03 10.24 18.79
C LEU A 160 -1.16 11.29 17.67
N VAL A 161 -0.30 12.32 17.71
CA VAL A 161 -0.26 13.36 16.68
C VAL A 161 -0.04 12.77 15.30
N MET A 162 0.98 11.92 15.15
CA MET A 162 1.33 11.32 13.85
C MET A 162 0.23 10.38 13.33
N LYS A 163 -0.42 9.61 14.21
CA LYS A 163 -1.55 8.74 13.83
C LYS A 163 -2.74 9.52 13.29
N LYS A 164 -2.99 10.70 13.84
CA LYS A 164 -4.12 11.54 13.45
C LYS A 164 -3.84 12.32 12.18
N TRP A 165 -2.60 12.81 12.04
CA TRP A 165 -2.20 13.52 10.83
C TRP A 165 -2.02 12.58 9.64
N LEU A 166 -1.37 11.43 9.84
CA LEU A 166 -0.95 10.50 8.79
C LEU A 166 -1.31 9.04 9.15
N PRO A 167 -2.60 8.71 9.27
CA PRO A 167 -3.06 7.36 9.65
C PRO A 167 -2.60 6.31 8.63
N VAL A 168 -1.90 5.28 9.14
CA VAL A 168 -1.32 4.23 8.28
C VAL A 168 -2.38 3.38 7.59
N ASP A 169 -3.51 3.14 8.24
CA ASP A 169 -4.62 2.32 7.76
C ASP A 169 -5.31 2.96 6.54
N ASP A 170 -5.63 4.25 6.61
CA ASP A 170 -6.20 4.99 5.48
C ASP A 170 -5.23 5.01 4.29
N ILE A 171 -3.94 5.19 4.56
CA ILE A 171 -2.92 5.24 3.51
C ILE A 171 -2.72 3.90 2.83
N LEU A 172 -2.66 2.82 3.62
CA LEU A 172 -2.57 1.47 3.08
C LEU A 172 -3.80 1.14 2.24
N LEU A 173 -5.01 1.38 2.75
CA LEU A 173 -6.24 1.07 2.03
C LEU A 173 -6.35 1.88 0.74
N THR A 174 -6.10 3.19 0.79
CA THR A 174 -6.16 4.06 -0.39
C THR A 174 -5.16 3.63 -1.45
N THR A 175 -3.93 3.31 -1.05
CA THR A 175 -2.88 2.87 -1.98
C THR A 175 -3.23 1.51 -2.60
N MET A 176 -3.79 0.57 -1.81
CA MET A 176 -4.28 -0.72 -2.31
C MET A 176 -5.38 -0.53 -3.35
N VAL A 177 -6.35 0.35 -3.11
CA VAL A 177 -7.46 0.62 -4.05
C VAL A 177 -6.94 1.23 -5.36
N ILE A 178 -5.92 2.08 -5.29
CA ILE A 178 -5.36 2.74 -6.47
C ILE A 178 -4.58 1.75 -7.35
N HIS A 179 -3.77 0.88 -6.74
CA HIS A 179 -2.79 0.07 -7.47
C HIS A 179 -3.18 -1.40 -7.66
N LEU A 180 -4.06 -1.95 -6.84
CA LEU A 180 -4.47 -3.34 -6.97
C LEU A 180 -5.73 -3.43 -7.85
N PRO A 181 -5.67 -4.15 -8.99
CA PRO A 181 -6.84 -4.34 -9.81
C PRO A 181 -7.89 -5.14 -9.06
N SER A 182 -9.16 -4.81 -9.31
CA SER A 182 -10.28 -5.63 -8.85
C SER A 182 -10.16 -7.06 -9.40
N PRO A 183 -10.72 -8.08 -8.73
CA PRO A 183 -10.66 -9.45 -9.19
C PRO A 183 -11.20 -9.63 -10.62
N VAL A 184 -12.22 -8.86 -11.02
CA VAL A 184 -12.82 -8.89 -12.37
C VAL A 184 -11.82 -8.46 -13.45
N VAL A 185 -10.95 -7.50 -13.14
CA VAL A 185 -9.87 -7.08 -14.04
C VAL A 185 -8.72 -8.09 -13.96
N ALA A 186 -8.31 -8.45 -12.74
CA ALA A 186 -7.15 -9.29 -12.49
C ALA A 186 -7.27 -10.71 -13.04
N GLN A 187 -8.47 -11.31 -12.99
CA GLN A 187 -8.64 -12.69 -13.45
C GLN A 187 -8.51 -12.85 -14.96
N LYS A 188 -8.75 -11.81 -15.75
CA LYS A 188 -8.64 -11.90 -17.21
C LYS A 188 -7.26 -12.37 -17.66
N TYR A 189 -6.21 -11.82 -17.06
CA TYR A 189 -4.82 -12.16 -17.38
C TYR A 189 -4.21 -13.21 -16.43
N ARG A 190 -4.87 -13.54 -15.30
CA ARG A 190 -4.38 -14.56 -14.36
C ARG A 190 -4.93 -15.95 -14.61
N THR A 191 -6.09 -16.08 -15.25
CA THR A 191 -6.79 -17.37 -15.35
C THR A 191 -5.97 -18.41 -16.11
N GLU A 192 -5.29 -18.00 -17.18
CA GLU A 192 -4.37 -18.86 -17.95
C GLU A 192 -3.24 -19.45 -17.10
N LEU A 193 -2.77 -18.72 -16.10
CA LEU A 193 -1.72 -19.20 -15.19
C LEU A 193 -2.28 -20.08 -14.05
N LEU A 194 -3.56 -19.91 -13.71
CA LEU A 194 -4.18 -20.55 -12.55
C LEU A 194 -4.96 -21.81 -12.90
N TYR A 195 -5.41 -21.95 -14.14
CA TYR A 195 -6.23 -23.07 -14.60
C TYR A 195 -5.42 -23.99 -15.53
N ALA A 196 -5.42 -25.29 -15.23
CA ALA A 196 -4.67 -26.29 -16.00
C ALA A 196 -5.49 -26.98 -17.11
N GLY A 197 -6.80 -26.68 -17.19
CA GLY A 197 -7.68 -27.24 -18.22
C GLY A 197 -7.70 -26.41 -19.51
N PRO A 198 -8.58 -26.75 -20.47
CA PRO A 198 -8.75 -26.00 -21.71
C PRO A 198 -9.15 -24.53 -21.49
N HIS A 199 -8.61 -23.61 -22.29
CA HIS A 199 -8.85 -22.17 -22.16
C HIS A 199 -10.17 -21.70 -22.83
N ASP A 200 -10.99 -22.62 -23.29
CA ASP A 200 -12.26 -22.38 -23.97
C ASP A 200 -13.44 -23.09 -23.29
N ASP A 201 -13.20 -23.79 -22.18
CA ASP A 201 -14.27 -24.45 -21.44
C ASP A 201 -15.06 -23.49 -20.54
N ASP A 202 -16.27 -23.91 -20.16
CA ASP A 202 -17.18 -23.11 -19.34
C ASP A 202 -16.56 -22.72 -17.97
N VAL A 203 -15.65 -23.55 -17.43
CA VAL A 203 -15.00 -23.33 -16.14
C VAL A 203 -13.96 -22.21 -16.26
N PHE A 204 -13.10 -22.27 -17.28
CA PHE A 204 -12.11 -21.26 -17.60
C PHE A 204 -12.79 -19.91 -17.83
N LEU A 205 -13.80 -19.86 -18.70
CA LEU A 205 -14.53 -18.62 -19.01
C LEU A 205 -15.21 -18.03 -17.77
N SER A 206 -15.75 -18.87 -16.89
CA SER A 206 -16.37 -18.44 -15.64
C SER A 206 -15.36 -17.89 -14.63
N ILE A 207 -14.19 -18.53 -14.49
CA ILE A 207 -13.09 -18.03 -13.65
C ILE A 207 -12.57 -16.70 -14.20
N GLN A 208 -12.37 -16.62 -15.53
CA GLN A 208 -11.84 -15.44 -16.21
C GLN A 208 -12.74 -14.22 -16.05
N SER A 209 -14.06 -14.42 -16.12
CA SER A 209 -15.06 -13.38 -15.96
C SER A 209 -15.49 -13.13 -14.50
N CYS A 210 -15.02 -13.94 -13.54
CA CYS A 210 -15.49 -13.96 -12.16
C CYS A 210 -17.02 -14.14 -12.05
N ASP A 211 -17.60 -15.01 -12.89
CA ASP A 211 -19.05 -15.18 -12.97
C ASP A 211 -19.59 -15.88 -11.72
N SER A 212 -20.43 -15.18 -10.97
CA SER A 212 -21.15 -15.71 -9.81
C SER A 212 -22.22 -16.76 -10.16
N ASN A 213 -22.67 -16.82 -11.42
CA ASN A 213 -23.66 -17.80 -11.89
C ASN A 213 -23.01 -19.02 -12.57
N GLY A 214 -21.70 -18.98 -12.80
CA GLY A 214 -20.94 -20.07 -13.41
C GLY A 214 -20.68 -21.24 -12.45
N PRO A 215 -19.94 -22.27 -12.91
CA PRO A 215 -19.55 -23.40 -12.09
C PRO A 215 -18.79 -22.95 -10.84
N LEU A 216 -19.10 -23.58 -9.69
CA LEU A 216 -18.41 -23.28 -8.44
C LEU A 216 -16.95 -23.76 -8.49
N MET A 217 -16.02 -22.81 -8.44
CA MET A 217 -14.59 -23.08 -8.40
C MET A 217 -13.95 -22.40 -7.20
N ILE A 218 -13.29 -23.21 -6.36
CA ILE A 218 -12.62 -22.74 -5.14
C ILE A 218 -11.20 -23.29 -5.14
N TYR A 219 -10.23 -22.43 -4.85
CA TYR A 219 -8.88 -22.86 -4.54
C TYR A 219 -8.64 -22.76 -3.03
N ILE A 220 -8.40 -23.89 -2.38
CA ILE A 220 -8.06 -23.96 -0.97
C ILE A 220 -6.55 -23.79 -0.82
N SER A 221 -6.12 -22.70 -0.19
CA SER A 221 -4.71 -22.39 0.02
C SER A 221 -4.19 -22.84 1.38
N LYS A 222 -5.08 -22.98 2.37
CA LYS A 222 -4.68 -23.32 3.74
C LYS A 222 -5.75 -24.09 4.48
N ILE A 223 -5.31 -25.09 5.26
CA ILE A 223 -6.15 -25.79 6.23
C ILE A 223 -5.80 -25.24 7.62
N ILE A 224 -6.80 -24.75 8.35
CA ILE A 224 -6.65 -24.10 9.64
C ILE A 224 -7.31 -24.99 10.72
N PRO A 225 -6.56 -25.52 11.70
CA PRO A 225 -7.15 -26.30 12.77
C PRO A 225 -8.01 -25.43 13.69
N THR A 226 -9.12 -25.98 14.16
CA THR A 226 -9.92 -25.38 15.25
C THR A 226 -9.16 -25.44 16.58
N LEU A 227 -9.50 -24.57 17.55
CA LEU A 227 -8.87 -24.53 18.88
C LEU A 227 -8.91 -25.90 19.58
N ASN A 228 -10.03 -26.60 19.45
CA ASN A 228 -10.23 -27.93 20.04
C ASN A 228 -9.68 -29.07 19.18
N LYS A 229 -9.08 -28.77 18.01
CA LYS A 229 -8.53 -29.71 17.02
C LYS A 229 -9.49 -30.81 16.56
N SER A 230 -10.79 -30.64 16.78
CA SER A 230 -11.79 -31.64 16.39
C SER A 230 -12.12 -31.58 14.90
N HIS A 231 -12.02 -30.39 14.30
CA HIS A 231 -12.28 -30.14 12.89
C HIS A 231 -11.30 -29.09 12.33
N TYR A 232 -11.27 -28.97 11.01
CA TYR A 232 -10.41 -28.03 10.28
C TYR A 232 -11.26 -27.12 9.38
N TYR A 233 -10.86 -25.85 9.28
CA TYR A 233 -11.39 -24.92 8.31
C TYR A 233 -10.53 -24.92 7.06
N ALA A 234 -11.16 -25.07 5.89
CA ALA A 234 -10.51 -24.82 4.62
C ALA A 234 -10.62 -23.32 4.29
N PHE A 235 -9.47 -22.65 4.22
CA PHE A 235 -9.36 -21.25 3.80
C PHE A 235 -8.96 -21.21 2.32
N GLY A 236 -9.73 -20.48 1.53
CA GLY A 236 -9.56 -20.45 0.09
C GLY A 236 -10.29 -19.28 -0.57
N ARG A 237 -10.03 -19.12 -1.87
CA ARG A 237 -10.67 -18.11 -2.71
C ARG A 237 -11.69 -18.78 -3.63
N VAL A 238 -12.89 -18.20 -3.69
CA VAL A 238 -13.88 -18.49 -4.72
C VAL A 238 -13.50 -17.72 -5.97
N PHE A 239 -13.35 -18.42 -7.09
CA PHE A 239 -12.99 -17.84 -8.39
C PHE A 239 -14.20 -17.67 -9.31
N SER A 240 -15.20 -18.55 -9.20
CA SER A 240 -16.48 -18.49 -9.89
C SER A 240 -17.55 -19.23 -9.10
N GLY A 241 -18.83 -18.95 -9.39
CA GLY A 241 -19.99 -19.51 -8.69
C GLY A 241 -20.18 -18.92 -7.28
N VAL A 242 -21.10 -19.53 -6.52
CA VAL A 242 -21.43 -19.14 -5.14
C VAL A 242 -21.44 -20.36 -4.25
N VAL A 243 -20.70 -20.31 -3.15
CA VAL A 243 -20.68 -21.38 -2.15
C VAL A 243 -21.96 -21.38 -1.32
N LYS A 244 -22.63 -22.52 -1.24
CA LYS A 244 -23.80 -22.71 -0.37
C LYS A 244 -23.56 -23.83 0.65
N SER A 245 -24.19 -23.71 1.81
CA SER A 245 -24.13 -24.76 2.83
C SER A 245 -24.89 -26.00 2.37
N ASN A 246 -24.36 -27.18 2.71
CA ASN A 246 -24.85 -28.50 2.33
C ASN A 246 -24.83 -28.79 0.83
N GLU A 247 -24.10 -28.00 0.04
CA GLU A 247 -23.85 -28.29 -1.37
C GLU A 247 -22.84 -29.43 -1.50
N HIS A 248 -23.14 -30.38 -2.38
CA HIS A 248 -22.24 -31.48 -2.74
C HIS A 248 -21.16 -30.95 -3.69
N VAL A 249 -19.90 -31.00 -3.25
CA VAL A 249 -18.78 -30.55 -4.07
C VAL A 249 -17.78 -31.67 -4.32
N ARG A 250 -17.10 -31.56 -5.47
CA ARG A 250 -15.95 -32.38 -5.82
C ARG A 250 -14.69 -31.68 -5.33
N ILE A 251 -13.93 -32.37 -4.49
CA ILE A 251 -12.62 -31.94 -4.01
C ILE A 251 -11.60 -32.66 -4.87
N LEU A 252 -10.85 -31.88 -5.65
CA LEU A 252 -9.77 -32.37 -6.49
C LEU A 252 -8.46 -32.25 -5.68
N GLY A 253 -7.84 -33.38 -5.36
CA GLY A 253 -6.55 -33.40 -4.71
C GLY A 253 -5.40 -33.06 -5.68
N PRO A 254 -4.18 -32.88 -5.17
CA PRO A 254 -3.03 -32.45 -5.97
C PRO A 254 -2.60 -33.46 -7.05
N ASN A 255 -2.97 -34.74 -6.92
CA ASN A 255 -2.64 -35.78 -7.89
C ASN A 255 -3.84 -36.16 -8.77
N TYR A 256 -4.91 -35.37 -8.74
CA TYR A 256 -6.10 -35.62 -9.56
C TYR A 256 -5.75 -35.59 -11.06
N VAL A 257 -6.21 -36.59 -11.79
CA VAL A 257 -6.10 -36.66 -13.26
C VAL A 257 -7.50 -36.57 -13.88
N PRO A 258 -7.74 -35.66 -14.84
CA PRO A 258 -9.04 -35.55 -15.50
C PRO A 258 -9.54 -36.89 -16.05
N GLY A 259 -10.80 -37.21 -15.76
CA GLY A 259 -11.44 -38.46 -16.20
C GLY A 259 -11.24 -39.66 -15.25
N THR A 260 -10.38 -39.57 -14.24
CA THR A 260 -10.21 -40.63 -13.23
C THR A 260 -11.01 -40.32 -11.96
N ARG A 261 -11.09 -41.32 -11.06
CA ARG A 261 -11.59 -41.15 -9.69
C ARG A 261 -10.45 -41.08 -8.66
N GLU A 262 -9.21 -41.11 -9.12
CA GLU A 262 -8.04 -41.05 -8.25
C GLU A 262 -7.91 -39.64 -7.67
N ASP A 263 -7.70 -39.55 -6.36
CA ASP A 263 -7.59 -38.28 -5.62
C ASP A 263 -8.80 -37.32 -5.81
N LEU A 264 -9.97 -37.90 -6.10
CA LEU A 264 -11.26 -37.21 -6.23
C LEU A 264 -12.16 -37.59 -5.05
N TYR A 265 -12.61 -36.61 -4.29
CA TYR A 265 -13.51 -36.83 -3.16
C TYR A 265 -14.81 -36.04 -3.35
N ILE A 266 -15.93 -36.59 -2.88
CA ILE A 266 -17.20 -35.89 -2.84
C ILE A 266 -17.57 -35.65 -1.38
N LYS A 267 -17.76 -34.39 -1.02
CA LYS A 267 -18.09 -33.97 0.34
C LYS A 267 -19.11 -32.84 0.32
N ASN A 268 -19.77 -32.64 1.45
CA ASN A 268 -20.71 -31.53 1.64
C ASN A 268 -19.96 -30.36 2.25
N ILE A 269 -20.21 -29.16 1.75
CA ILE A 269 -19.70 -27.95 2.39
C ILE A 269 -20.54 -27.64 3.63
N GLN A 270 -19.87 -27.40 4.76
CA GLN A 270 -20.49 -26.81 5.95
C GLN A 270 -19.92 -25.41 6.13
N LEU A 271 -20.78 -24.40 5.96
CA LEU A 271 -20.38 -23.00 6.15
C LEU A 271 -20.47 -22.64 7.63
N TYR A 272 -19.35 -22.17 8.17
CA TYR A 272 -19.31 -21.57 9.51
C TYR A 272 -19.31 -20.06 9.35
N LYS A 273 -20.33 -19.40 9.90
CA LYS A 273 -20.31 -17.94 10.07
C LYS A 273 -19.38 -17.64 11.25
N ILE A 274 -18.27 -16.97 10.97
CA ILE A 274 -17.36 -16.42 11.99
C ILE A 274 -17.93 -15.08 12.43
#